data_AF-A0A3Q0JGD6-F1
#
_entry.id   AF-A0A3Q0JGD6-F1
#
_cell.length_a   1.000
_cell.length_b   1.000
_cell.length_c   1.000
_cell.angle_alpha   90.00
_cell.angle_beta   90.00
_cell.angle_gamma   90.00
#
_symmetry.space_group_name_H-M   'P 1'
#
loop_
_entity.id
_entity.type
_entity.pdbx_description
1 polymer ?
#
loop_
_entity_poly.entity_id
_entity_poly.type
_entity_poly.pdbx_seq_one_letter_code
_entity_poly.pdbx_strand_id
1 'polypeptide(L)' 'NQQSFSVPQAIRRDPKVNWICKPVHKHREMRGLTSISKKSRGLGKGHGFAQTIGGSRHAAWVRRNTLELRRKR' A
#
# COMPACT_ATOMS: atom_id res chain seq x y z
N ASN A 1 22.26 20.39 3.29
CA ASN A 1 21.29 21.25 3.98
C ASN A 1 19.94 20.53 4.13
N GLN A 2 19.91 19.38 4.82
CA GLN A 2 18.66 18.68 5.15
C GLN A 2 18.48 18.79 6.66
N GLN A 3 17.53 19.60 7.10
CA GLN A 3 17.00 19.48 8.46
C GLN A 3 16.40 18.08 8.58
N SER A 4 17.10 17.18 9.24
CA SER A 4 16.53 15.93 9.73
C SER A 4 15.58 16.28 10.87
N PHE A 5 14.32 16.58 10.54
CA PHE A 5 13.27 16.75 11.54
C PHE A 5 13.04 15.40 12.23
N SER A 6 13.67 15.23 13.39
CA SER A 6 13.40 14.10 14.27
C SER A 6 11.98 14.20 14.81
N VAL A 7 11.17 13.15 14.62
CA VAL A 7 9.80 13.13 15.12
C VAL A 7 9.80 13.29 16.66
N PRO A 8 8.99 14.19 17.24
CA PRO A 8 8.92 14.41 18.69
C PRO A 8 8.72 13.13 19.50
N GLN A 9 9.34 13.04 20.69
CA GLN A 9 9.24 11.86 21.56
C GLN A 9 7.79 11.56 21.99
N ALA A 10 6.94 12.57 22.12
CA ALA A 10 5.52 12.39 22.45
C ALA A 10 4.81 11.47 21.44
N ILE A 11 5.06 11.66 20.14
CA ILE A 11 4.45 10.87 19.07
C ILE A 11 5.03 9.44 19.04
N ARG A 12 6.32 9.31 19.35
CA ARG A 12 7.00 7.99 19.39
C ARG A 12 6.54 7.13 20.57
N ARG A 13 6.21 7.76 21.70
CA ARG A 13 5.75 7.11 22.93
C ARG A 13 4.26 6.75 22.89
N ASP A 14 3.42 7.52 22.19
CA ASP A 14 1.99 7.24 22.09
C ASP A 14 1.71 5.99 21.22
N PRO A 15 1.19 4.88 21.80
CA PRO A 15 0.89 3.66 21.06
C PRO A 15 -0.19 3.83 19.98
N LYS A 16 -1.04 4.86 20.05
CA LYS A 16 -2.12 5.10 19.07
C LYS A 16 -1.59 5.64 17.74
N VAL A 17 -0.54 6.45 17.78
CA VAL A 17 -0.04 7.21 16.62
C VAL A 17 1.34 6.74 16.16
N ASN A 18 2.13 6.08 17.02
CA ASN A 18 3.51 5.70 16.72
C ASN A 18 3.72 4.87 15.43
N TRP A 19 2.66 4.26 14.88
CA TRP A 19 2.71 3.56 13.61
C TRP A 19 3.26 4.45 12.49
N ILE A 20 2.92 5.74 12.46
CA ILE A 20 3.36 6.67 11.40
C ILE A 20 4.88 6.90 11.41
N CYS A 21 5.54 6.69 12.55
CA CYS A 21 6.99 6.89 12.69
C CYS A 21 7.83 5.79 12.01
N LYS A 22 7.24 4.66 11.63
CA LYS A 22 7.98 3.58 10.96
C LYS A 22 8.40 4.02 9.55
N PRO A 23 9.60 3.62 9.08
CA PRO A 23 10.13 4.06 7.78
C PRO A 23 9.21 3.71 6.59
N VAL A 24 8.44 2.62 6.69
CA VAL A 24 7.48 2.18 5.66
C VAL A 24 6.32 3.15 5.43
N HIS A 25 6.14 4.15 6.29
CA HIS A 25 5.08 5.16 6.18
C HIS A 25 5.59 6.53 5.69
N LYS A 26 6.84 6.63 5.24
CA LYS A 26 7.32 7.80 4.49
C LYS A 26 6.61 7.90 3.14
N HIS A 27 6.35 9.11 2.66
CA HIS A 27 5.77 9.37 1.35
C HIS A 27 4.51 8.57 1.00
N ARG A 28 3.54 8.53 1.92
CA ARG A 28 2.26 7.83 1.71
C ARG A 28 1.41 8.50 0.63
N GLU A 29 1.57 9.80 0.45
CA GLU A 29 0.97 10.63 -0.58
C GLU A 29 1.42 10.18 -1.98
N MET A 30 2.72 10.01 -2.18
CA MET A 30 3.29 9.59 -3.47
C MET A 30 2.92 8.13 -3.81
N ARG A 31 2.77 7.27 -2.81
CA ARG A 31 2.44 5.84 -2.97
C ARG A 31 0.94 5.53 -3.00
N GLY A 32 0.08 6.54 -2.88
CA GLY A 32 -1.36 6.34 -2.91
C GLY A 32 -1.93 5.55 -1.72
N LEU A 33 -1.45 5.84 -0.50
CA LEU A 33 -1.86 5.17 0.74
C LEU A 33 -2.70 6.05 1.68
N THR A 34 -2.93 7.32 1.32
CA THR A 34 -3.86 8.21 2.04
C THR A 34 -5.32 7.83 1.75
N SER A 35 -6.27 8.31 2.55
CA SER A 35 -7.70 7.96 2.38
C SER A 35 -8.21 8.30 0.96
N ILE A 36 -7.92 9.51 0.49
CA ILE A 36 -8.33 10.00 -0.84
C ILE A 36 -7.62 9.20 -1.94
N SER A 37 -6.30 9.08 -1.84
CA SER A 37 -5.51 8.39 -2.88
C SER A 37 -5.81 6.88 -2.98
N LYS A 38 -6.21 6.24 -1.86
CA LYS A 38 -6.71 4.86 -1.90
C LYS A 38 -8.01 4.72 -2.69
N LYS A 39 -8.92 5.71 -2.64
CA LYS A 39 -10.16 5.69 -3.44
C LYS A 39 -9.86 5.71 -4.94
N SER A 40 -8.91 6.54 -5.36
CA SER A 40 -8.44 6.61 -6.76
C SER A 40 -7.89 5.26 -7.27
N ARG A 41 -7.35 4.41 -6.40
CA ARG A 41 -6.84 3.08 -6.78
C ARG A 41 -7.93 2.05 -7.11
N GLY A 42 -9.21 2.34 -6.85
CA GLY A 42 -10.31 1.42 -7.16
C GLY A 42 -10.22 0.09 -6.40
N LEU A 43 -9.86 0.13 -5.12
CA LEU A 43 -9.81 -1.05 -4.25
C LEU A 43 -11.16 -1.25 -3.56
N GLY A 44 -11.59 -2.50 -3.43
CA GLY A 44 -12.84 -2.84 -2.75
C GLY A 44 -13.13 -4.34 -2.77
N LYS A 45 -14.35 -4.70 -2.36
CA LYS A 45 -14.83 -6.09 -2.32
C LYS A 45 -16.06 -6.25 -3.22
N GLY A 46 -16.21 -7.40 -3.84
CA GLY A 46 -17.33 -7.72 -4.73
C GLY A 46 -17.00 -7.62 -6.22
N HIS A 47 -18.01 -7.91 -7.05
CA HIS A 47 -17.88 -8.03 -8.51
C HIS A 47 -17.38 -6.73 -9.18
N GLY A 48 -17.72 -5.56 -8.64
CA GLY A 48 -17.25 -4.26 -9.15
C GLY A 48 -15.75 -4.00 -9.01
N PHE A 49 -15.02 -4.83 -8.26
CA PHE A 49 -13.58 -4.65 -7.99
C PHE A 49 -12.71 -5.76 -8.62
N ALA A 50 -13.23 -6.45 -9.64
CA ALA A 50 -12.53 -7.55 -10.30
C ALA A 50 -11.15 -7.14 -10.86
N GLN A 51 -10.97 -5.88 -11.24
CA GLN A 51 -9.71 -5.38 -11.82
C GLN A 51 -8.59 -5.17 -10.79
N THR A 52 -8.87 -5.23 -9.49
CA THR A 52 -7.88 -5.00 -8.41
C THR A 52 -7.72 -6.19 -7.46
N ILE A 53 -8.26 -7.36 -7.83
CA ILE A 53 -8.10 -8.60 -7.08
C ILE A 53 -6.60 -8.96 -6.99
N GLY A 54 -6.07 -9.00 -5.77
CA GLY A 54 -4.64 -9.20 -5.49
C GLY A 54 -3.90 -7.93 -5.04
N GLY A 55 -4.62 -6.81 -4.84
CA GLY A 55 -4.11 -5.62 -4.15
C GLY A 55 -3.76 -4.42 -5.06
N SER A 56 -3.58 -4.65 -6.35
CA SER A 56 -3.43 -3.59 -7.36
C SER A 56 -3.87 -4.07 -8.74
N ARG A 57 -4.13 -3.13 -9.66
CA ARG A 57 -4.44 -3.46 -11.06
C ARG A 57 -3.31 -4.21 -11.75
N HIS A 58 -2.08 -3.78 -11.51
CA HIS A 58 -0.90 -4.42 -12.09
C HIS A 58 -0.71 -5.85 -11.54
N ALA A 59 -0.87 -6.06 -10.24
CA ALA A 59 -0.81 -7.41 -9.65
C ALA A 59 -1.88 -8.34 -10.24
N ALA A 60 -3.11 -7.84 -10.43
CA ALA A 60 -4.18 -8.60 -11.08
C ALA A 60 -3.84 -8.94 -12.53
N TRP A 61 -3.24 -8.00 -13.28
CA TRP A 61 -2.81 -8.23 -14.66
C TRP A 61 -1.68 -9.27 -14.72
N VAL A 62 -0.62 -9.15 -13.92
CA VAL A 62 0.49 -10.11 -13.91
C VAL A 62 -0.04 -11.51 -13.65
N ARG A 63 -0.86 -11.71 -12.60
CA ARG A 63 -1.44 -13.03 -12.28
C ARG A 63 -2.26 -13.63 -13.43
N ARG A 64 -2.96 -12.82 -14.22
CA ARG A 64 -3.76 -13.31 -15.37
C ARG A 64 -2.92 -13.65 -16.60
N ASN A 65 -1.75 -13.04 -16.73
CA ASN A 65 -0.88 -13.19 -17.90
C ASN A 65 0.34 -14.10 -17.63
N THR A 66 0.55 -14.50 -16.37
CA THR A 66 1.55 -15.51 -16.02
C THR A 66 0.97 -16.91 -16.17
N LEU A 67 1.63 -17.76 -16.96
CA LEU A 67 1.26 -19.17 -17.12
C LEU A 67 1.92 -20.02 -16.03
N GLU A 68 1.12 -20.77 -15.27
CA GLU A 68 1.63 -21.68 -14.24
C GLU A 68 2.00 -23.05 -14.84
N LEU A 69 3.30 -23.30 -15.05
CA LEU A 69 3.82 -24.60 -15.47
C LEU A 69 4.25 -25.43 -14.26
N ARG A 70 3.39 -26.36 -13.84
CA ARG A 70 3.73 -27.33 -12.78
C ARG A 70 4.68 -28.39 -13.33
N ARG A 71 5.57 -28.91 -12.46
CA ARG A 71 6.55 -29.97 -12.83
C ARG A 71 5.87 -31.21 -13.39
N LYS A 72 4.74 -31.59 -12.80
CA LYS A 72 3.81 -32.59 -13.32
C LYS A 72 2.48 -31.88 -13.57
N ARG A 73 1.90 -32.12 -14.75
CA ARG A 73 0.56 -31.62 -15.09
C ARG A 73 -0.49 -32.52 -14.45
#